data_AF-A0A9W9WX55-F1
#
_entry.id   AF-A0A9W9WX55-F1
#
_cell.length_a   1.000
_cell.length_b   1.000
_cell.length_c   1.000
_cell.angle_alpha   90.00
_cell.angle_beta   90.00
_cell.angle_gamma   90.00
#
_symmetry.space_group_name_H-M   'P 1'
#
loop_
_entity.id
_entity.type
_entity.pdbx_description
1 polymer ?
#
loop_
_entity_poly.entity_id
_entity_poly.type
_entity_poly.pdbx_seq_one_letter_code
_entity_poly.pdbx_strand_id
1 'polypeptide(L)'
;MLSLSILPLLVFGLVCSAHPLEKRQSRPTDSFKLYAYGPGISGLPVFYRNGSAEIADAIKVDTTTMAAMTPINFTAAENTWVAHPSSSSRSNEGFTTLSTNTNMLCLDQGNANSNPVSFTAVTATGKSNTTKLSNVWPTYGGYVLITVSGANFYARPTATDGLYSLLWSSSAEAMTDTIPVVLRTAEPATESVLN
;
A
#
# COMPACT_ATOMS: atom_id res chain seq x y z
N MET A 1 80.05 -9.31 19.41
CA MET A 1 78.97 -10.14 19.96
C MET A 1 78.01 -9.19 20.67
N LEU A 2 76.73 -9.04 20.39
CA LEU A 2 75.81 -9.52 19.36
C LEU A 2 74.61 -8.57 19.56
N SER A 3 74.16 -7.85 18.52
CA SER A 3 72.99 -6.97 18.62
C SER A 3 71.74 -7.81 18.93
N LEU A 4 70.83 -7.30 19.77
CA LEU A 4 69.52 -7.92 19.91
C LEU A 4 68.40 -6.94 19.56
N SER A 5 67.61 -7.44 18.60
CA SER A 5 66.62 -6.82 17.75
C SER A 5 65.43 -6.16 18.45
N ILE A 6 64.90 -5.19 17.73
CA ILE A 6 63.65 -4.44 17.90
C ILE A 6 62.44 -5.38 17.76
N LEU A 7 61.46 -5.28 18.67
CA LEU A 7 60.16 -5.94 18.54
C LEU A 7 59.10 -4.89 18.16
N PRO A 8 58.46 -4.96 16.97
CA PRO A 8 57.35 -4.07 16.62
C PRO A 8 56.04 -4.67 17.15
N LEU A 9 55.29 -3.89 17.95
CA LEU A 9 53.97 -4.29 18.42
C LEU A 9 52.95 -4.13 17.28
N LEU A 10 52.31 -5.24 16.93
CA LEU A 10 51.36 -5.40 15.84
C LEU A 10 50.10 -4.54 16.07
N VAL A 11 49.83 -3.58 15.18
CA VAL A 11 48.54 -2.89 15.09
C VAL A 11 47.55 -3.82 14.37
N PHE A 12 46.68 -4.48 15.11
CA PHE A 12 45.51 -5.16 14.52
C PHE A 12 44.46 -4.10 14.18
N GLY A 13 44.43 -3.70 12.91
CA GLY A 13 43.36 -2.87 12.37
C GLY A 13 42.05 -3.64 12.36
N LEU A 14 41.07 -3.13 13.10
CA LEU A 14 39.67 -3.54 13.02
C LEU A 14 39.12 -3.13 11.65
N VAL A 15 39.08 -4.06 10.70
CA VAL A 15 38.41 -3.85 9.42
C VAL A 15 36.93 -4.09 9.64
N CYS A 16 36.20 -3.05 10.06
CA CYS A 16 34.74 -3.09 10.03
C CYS A 16 34.31 -3.14 8.56
N SER A 17 33.83 -4.30 8.11
CA SER A 17 33.12 -4.42 6.83
C SER A 17 31.81 -3.65 6.96
N ALA A 18 31.82 -2.38 6.57
CA ALA A 18 30.61 -1.63 6.35
C ALA A 18 29.94 -2.20 5.10
N HIS A 19 28.98 -3.11 5.29
CA HIS A 19 28.11 -3.51 4.20
C HIS A 19 27.43 -2.25 3.68
N PRO A 20 27.53 -1.95 2.37
CA PRO A 20 26.82 -0.82 1.81
C PRO A 20 25.33 -1.03 2.08
N LEU A 21 24.72 -0.11 2.82
CA LEU A 21 23.28 -0.07 2.95
C LEU A 21 22.71 0.14 1.55
N GLU A 22 22.02 -0.87 1.06
CA GLU A 22 21.32 -0.81 -0.21
C GLU A 22 20.41 0.44 -0.18
N LYS A 23 20.50 1.24 -1.24
CA LYS A 23 19.78 2.51 -1.34
C LYS A 23 18.28 2.24 -1.23
N ARG A 24 17.70 2.45 -0.05
CA ARG A 24 16.28 2.23 0.25
C ARG A 24 15.32 3.15 -0.51
N GLN A 25 15.84 4.12 -1.27
CA GLN A 25 15.06 5.06 -2.07
C GLN A 25 15.55 5.05 -3.51
N SER A 26 14.98 4.17 -4.34
CA SER A 26 14.44 4.70 -5.59
C SER A 26 13.06 5.24 -5.25
N ARG A 27 12.80 6.51 -5.57
CA ARG A 27 11.42 6.96 -5.77
C ARG A 27 10.87 5.99 -6.83
N PRO A 28 9.73 5.30 -6.62
CA PRO A 28 9.16 4.49 -7.68
C PRO A 28 8.74 5.47 -8.79
N THR A 29 9.61 5.69 -9.76
CA THR A 29 9.19 6.02 -11.12
C THR A 29 8.51 4.81 -11.77
N ASP A 30 8.67 3.64 -11.16
CA ASP A 30 8.06 2.39 -11.56
C ASP A 30 6.68 2.21 -10.92
N SER A 31 5.79 1.57 -11.67
CA SER A 31 4.44 1.19 -11.25
C SER A 31 4.49 0.19 -10.08
N PHE A 32 3.63 0.35 -9.07
CA PHE A 32 3.55 -0.51 -7.89
C PHE A 32 2.13 -0.95 -7.54
N LYS A 33 2.00 -1.99 -6.71
CA LYS A 33 0.71 -2.47 -6.16
C LYS A 33 0.60 -2.14 -4.68
N LEU A 34 -0.61 -2.24 -4.14
CA LEU A 34 -0.87 -2.10 -2.71
C LEU A 34 -1.34 -3.43 -2.12
N TYR A 35 -0.85 -3.70 -0.91
CA TYR A 35 -1.16 -4.89 -0.13
C TYR A 35 -1.52 -4.48 1.31
N ALA A 36 -2.56 -5.08 1.87
CA ALA A 36 -3.02 -4.83 3.22
C ALA A 36 -2.47 -5.86 4.20
N TYR A 37 -2.07 -5.40 5.39
CA TYR A 37 -1.52 -6.23 6.47
C TYR A 37 -2.21 -5.89 7.79
N GLY A 38 -2.73 -6.89 8.51
CA GLY A 38 -3.38 -6.76 9.80
C GLY A 38 -3.75 -8.12 10.38
N PRO A 39 -4.40 -8.17 11.56
CA PRO A 39 -4.88 -9.43 12.13
C PRO A 39 -5.76 -10.20 11.14
N GLY A 40 -5.35 -11.42 10.75
CA GLY A 40 -6.08 -12.24 9.77
C GLY A 40 -5.95 -11.80 8.31
N ILE A 41 -5.16 -10.76 8.02
CA ILE A 41 -4.90 -10.22 6.67
C ILE A 41 -3.38 -10.13 6.48
N SER A 42 -2.78 -11.07 5.74
CA SER A 42 -1.31 -11.20 5.63
C SER A 42 -0.79 -10.82 4.24
N GLY A 43 -1.03 -9.58 3.82
CA GLY A 43 -0.55 -9.08 2.52
C GLY A 43 -1.55 -9.31 1.38
N LEU A 44 -2.85 -9.23 1.67
CA LEU A 44 -3.88 -9.36 0.64
C LEU A 44 -3.86 -8.16 -0.33
N PRO A 45 -3.94 -8.37 -1.65
CA PRO A 45 -3.89 -7.30 -2.64
C PRO A 45 -5.13 -6.39 -2.60
N VAL A 46 -4.91 -5.12 -2.95
CA VAL A 46 -5.96 -4.11 -3.13
C VAL A 46 -6.41 -4.05 -4.59
N PHE A 47 -7.72 -4.05 -4.80
CA PHE A 47 -8.40 -4.00 -6.10
C PHE A 47 -9.29 -2.77 -6.19
N TYR A 48 -9.64 -2.39 -7.42
CA TYR A 48 -10.72 -1.46 -7.69
C TYR A 48 -12.05 -2.21 -7.88
N ARG A 49 -13.12 -1.70 -7.26
CA ARG A 49 -14.50 -2.12 -7.54
C ARG A 49 -15.45 -0.95 -7.37
N ASN A 50 -16.22 -0.62 -8.41
CA ASN A 50 -17.30 0.39 -8.36
C ASN A 50 -16.92 1.74 -7.72
N GLY A 51 -15.68 2.22 -7.92
CA GLY A 51 -15.21 3.51 -7.39
C GLY A 51 -14.52 3.44 -6.02
N SER A 52 -14.46 2.25 -5.41
CA SER A 52 -13.84 2.03 -4.10
C SER A 52 -12.70 1.01 -4.16
N ALA A 53 -11.81 1.10 -3.19
CA ALA A 53 -10.74 0.15 -2.99
C ALA A 53 -11.24 -1.02 -2.11
N GLU A 54 -11.01 -2.24 -2.58
CA GLU A 54 -11.38 -3.48 -1.88
C GLU A 54 -10.12 -4.32 -1.65
N ILE A 55 -10.05 -5.04 -0.54
CA ILE A 55 -9.00 -6.03 -0.25
C ILE A 55 -9.61 -7.41 -0.50
N ALA A 56 -8.93 -8.25 -1.27
CA ALA A 56 -9.46 -9.58 -1.60
C ALA A 56 -8.44 -10.70 -1.47
N ASP A 57 -8.88 -11.83 -0.92
CA ASP A 57 -8.22 -13.13 -0.98
C ASP A 57 -8.76 -13.91 -2.18
N ALA A 58 -7.95 -13.96 -3.25
CA ALA A 58 -8.32 -14.61 -4.51
C ALA A 58 -8.53 -16.13 -4.39
N ILE A 59 -8.11 -16.76 -3.28
CA ILE A 59 -8.35 -18.20 -3.03
C ILE A 59 -9.75 -18.42 -2.43
N LYS A 60 -10.26 -17.44 -1.69
CA LYS A 60 -11.55 -17.53 -0.99
C LYS A 60 -12.71 -16.92 -1.77
N VAL A 61 -12.44 -15.82 -2.46
CA VAL A 61 -13.46 -15.11 -3.24
C VAL A 61 -13.74 -15.87 -4.52
N ASP A 62 -15.03 -16.06 -4.84
CA ASP A 62 -15.44 -16.79 -6.04
C ASP A 62 -15.01 -16.06 -7.33
N THR A 63 -14.91 -16.82 -8.42
CA THR A 63 -14.41 -16.31 -9.70
C THR A 63 -15.30 -15.22 -10.31
N THR A 64 -16.61 -15.22 -10.02
CA THR A 64 -17.53 -14.19 -10.54
C THR A 64 -17.31 -12.88 -9.81
N THR A 65 -17.18 -12.92 -8.48
CA THR A 65 -16.87 -11.74 -7.69
C THR A 65 -15.47 -11.21 -8.00
N MET A 66 -14.47 -12.09 -8.17
CA MET A 66 -13.12 -11.70 -8.62
C MET A 66 -13.12 -11.05 -10.00
N ALA A 67 -13.91 -11.56 -10.96
CA ALA A 67 -14.00 -10.99 -12.30
C ALA A 67 -14.65 -9.59 -12.33
N ALA A 68 -15.46 -9.25 -11.32
CA ALA A 68 -16.02 -7.92 -11.15
C ALA A 68 -15.05 -6.91 -10.50
N MET A 69 -13.87 -7.35 -10.06
CA MET A 69 -12.82 -6.52 -9.50
C MET A 69 -11.70 -6.29 -10.52
N THR A 70 -11.16 -5.07 -10.54
CA THR A 70 -10.05 -4.71 -11.42
C THR A 70 -8.74 -4.74 -10.62
N PRO A 71 -7.75 -5.57 -10.99
CA PRO A 71 -6.40 -5.48 -10.44
C PRO A 71 -5.77 -4.15 -10.85
N ILE A 72 -5.27 -3.40 -9.88
CA ILE A 72 -4.74 -2.04 -10.11
C ILE A 72 -3.25 -1.95 -9.81
N ASN A 73 -2.58 -1.11 -10.56
CA ASN A 73 -1.25 -0.61 -10.29
C ASN A 73 -1.33 0.91 -10.08
N PHE A 74 -0.32 1.47 -9.43
CA PHE A 74 -0.22 2.88 -9.12
C PHE A 74 1.09 3.47 -9.64
N THR A 75 1.01 4.71 -10.10
CA THR A 75 2.16 5.59 -10.31
C THR A 75 2.08 6.75 -9.33
N ALA A 76 3.22 7.15 -8.75
CA ALA A 76 3.27 8.21 -7.75
C ALA A 76 3.85 9.51 -8.31
N ALA A 77 3.10 10.59 -8.19
CA ALA A 77 3.55 11.97 -8.39
C ALA A 77 3.41 12.72 -7.06
N GLU A 78 4.52 12.89 -6.35
CA GLU A 78 4.54 13.43 -4.98
C GLU A 78 3.63 12.61 -4.05
N ASN A 79 2.65 13.23 -3.40
CA ASN A 79 1.68 12.58 -2.52
C ASN A 79 0.37 12.22 -3.24
N THR A 80 0.36 12.21 -4.57
CA THR A 80 -0.78 11.86 -5.40
C THR A 80 -0.48 10.58 -6.16
N TRP A 81 -1.35 9.58 -6.06
CA TRP A 81 -1.17 8.28 -6.72
C TRP A 81 -2.25 8.05 -7.75
N VAL A 82 -1.84 7.84 -9.01
CA VAL A 82 -2.74 7.56 -10.13
C VAL A 82 -2.80 6.06 -10.34
N ALA A 83 -4.00 5.51 -10.23
CA ALA A 83 -4.31 4.11 -10.45
C ALA A 83 -4.57 3.83 -11.92
N HIS A 84 -4.06 2.71 -12.40
CA HIS A 84 -4.26 2.20 -13.74
C HIS A 84 -4.51 0.68 -13.69
N PRO A 85 -5.32 0.12 -14.61
CA PRO A 85 -5.50 -1.32 -14.67
C PRO A 85 -4.16 -2.05 -14.87
N SER A 86 -4.04 -3.26 -14.31
CA SER A 86 -2.91 -4.13 -14.60
C SER A 86 -2.96 -4.61 -16.05
N SER A 87 -1.81 -4.71 -16.73
CA SER A 87 -1.72 -5.05 -18.16
C SER A 87 -2.35 -6.40 -18.56
N SER A 88 -2.67 -7.27 -17.59
CA SER A 88 -3.38 -8.54 -17.79
C SER A 88 -4.90 -8.47 -17.70
N SER A 89 -5.50 -7.35 -17.26
CA SER A 89 -6.96 -7.22 -17.18
C SER A 89 -7.53 -6.79 -18.53
N ARG A 90 -7.89 -7.77 -19.38
CA ARG A 90 -8.81 -7.54 -20.49
C ARG A 90 -10.16 -7.12 -19.91
N SER A 91 -10.57 -5.88 -20.17
CA SER A 91 -11.91 -5.40 -19.84
C SER A 91 -12.93 -6.23 -20.60
N ASN A 92 -13.67 -7.10 -19.90
CA ASN A 92 -14.92 -7.61 -20.45
C ASN A 92 -15.86 -6.41 -20.61
N GLU A 93 -16.51 -6.32 -21.76
CA GLU A 93 -17.39 -5.22 -22.11
C GLU A 93 -18.48 -5.01 -21.04
N GLY A 94 -18.60 -3.79 -20.54
CA GLY A 94 -19.63 -3.41 -19.56
C GLY A 94 -19.12 -2.66 -18.33
N PHE A 95 -17.81 -2.57 -18.12
CA PHE A 95 -17.25 -1.86 -16.96
C PHE A 95 -16.57 -0.56 -17.44
N THR A 96 -17.07 0.59 -16.98
CA THR A 96 -16.50 1.93 -17.21
C THR A 96 -15.21 2.10 -16.39
N THR A 97 -14.27 1.16 -16.56
CA THR A 97 -13.09 0.89 -15.71
C THR A 97 -12.10 2.03 -15.84
N LEU A 98 -11.82 2.71 -14.73
CA LEU A 98 -10.54 3.32 -14.41
C LEU A 98 -9.78 3.91 -15.64
N SER A 99 -10.19 5.06 -16.17
CA SER A 99 -9.38 5.88 -17.08
C SER A 99 -7.90 5.94 -16.63
N THR A 100 -6.98 5.57 -17.52
CA THR A 100 -5.56 5.34 -17.21
C THR A 100 -4.82 6.53 -16.61
N ASN A 101 -5.35 7.75 -16.73
CA ASN A 101 -4.68 8.99 -16.31
C ASN A 101 -5.49 9.83 -15.30
N THR A 102 -6.70 9.41 -14.92
CA THR A 102 -7.61 10.24 -14.10
C THR A 102 -8.22 9.49 -12.92
N ASN A 103 -7.60 8.41 -12.43
CA ASN A 103 -8.11 7.72 -11.24
C ASN A 103 -7.14 7.81 -10.09
N MET A 104 -7.20 8.93 -9.37
CA MET A 104 -6.37 9.10 -8.18
C MET A 104 -6.98 8.37 -7.00
N LEU A 105 -6.15 7.66 -6.24
CA LEU A 105 -6.54 7.16 -4.93
C LEU A 105 -6.90 8.36 -4.04
N CYS A 106 -7.98 8.27 -3.29
CA CYS A 106 -8.42 9.33 -2.38
C CYS A 106 -9.04 8.78 -1.11
N LEU A 107 -8.92 9.56 -0.04
CA LEU A 107 -9.70 9.37 1.16
C LEU A 107 -11.04 10.09 0.94
N ASP A 108 -12.14 9.34 0.89
CA ASP A 108 -13.47 9.93 0.76
C ASP A 108 -14.07 10.11 2.16
N GLN A 109 -14.30 11.37 2.53
CA GLN A 109 -15.01 11.79 3.73
C GLN A 109 -16.50 11.56 3.49
N GLY A 110 -16.90 10.29 3.58
CA GLY A 110 -18.29 9.88 3.58
C GLY A 110 -18.97 10.23 4.90
N ASN A 111 -19.83 9.34 5.41
CA ASN A 111 -20.26 9.42 6.80
C ASN A 111 -19.24 8.70 7.70
N ALA A 112 -19.30 8.97 9.01
CA ALA A 112 -18.38 8.41 10.00
C ALA A 112 -18.20 6.88 9.92
N ASN A 113 -19.23 6.17 9.42
CA ASN A 113 -19.25 4.72 9.36
C ASN A 113 -18.81 4.17 8.00
N SER A 114 -18.70 4.99 6.96
CA SER A 114 -18.45 4.51 5.59
C SER A 114 -17.11 4.93 5.02
N ASN A 115 -16.49 6.01 5.50
CA ASN A 115 -15.23 6.64 5.05
C ASN A 115 -14.35 5.74 4.16
N PRO A 116 -14.67 5.61 2.86
CA PRO A 116 -14.00 4.64 2.03
C PRO A 116 -12.68 5.21 1.51
N VAL A 117 -11.72 4.32 1.27
CA VAL A 117 -10.65 4.63 0.33
C VAL A 117 -11.22 4.42 -1.06
N SER A 118 -11.23 5.48 -1.86
CA SER A 118 -11.94 5.52 -3.14
C SER A 118 -11.06 6.10 -4.25
N PHE A 119 -11.64 6.23 -5.44
CA PHE A 119 -10.97 6.81 -6.60
C PHE A 119 -11.68 8.08 -7.05
N THR A 120 -10.92 9.04 -7.58
CA THR A 120 -11.43 10.32 -8.06
C THR A 120 -10.67 10.82 -9.29
N ALA A 121 -11.37 11.56 -10.15
CA ALA A 121 -10.78 12.28 -11.27
C ALA A 121 -10.26 13.68 -10.93
N VAL A 122 -10.51 14.16 -9.71
CA VAL A 122 -10.17 15.52 -9.29
C VAL A 122 -8.95 15.51 -8.35
N THR A 123 -7.93 16.30 -8.70
CA THR A 123 -6.78 16.52 -7.83
C THR A 123 -7.20 17.53 -6.77
N ALA A 124 -7.48 17.06 -5.56
CA ALA A 124 -7.78 17.92 -4.42
C ALA A 124 -6.51 18.06 -3.58
N THR A 125 -5.85 19.21 -3.70
CA THR A 125 -5.01 19.70 -2.60
C THR A 125 -5.93 19.96 -1.41
N GLY A 126 -5.52 19.59 -0.20
CA GLY A 126 -6.36 19.53 1.03
C GLY A 126 -6.96 20.85 1.55
N LYS A 127 -7.34 21.77 0.66
CA LYS A 127 -8.02 23.06 0.88
C LYS A 127 -9.24 23.29 -0.02
N SER A 128 -9.59 22.36 -0.92
CA SER A 128 -10.83 22.48 -1.70
C SER A 128 -11.98 21.85 -0.91
N ASN A 129 -13.19 22.39 -1.05
CA ASN A 129 -14.43 21.95 -0.37
C ASN A 129 -14.92 20.56 -0.82
N THR A 130 -14.00 19.63 -1.03
CA THR A 130 -14.23 18.32 -1.62
C THR A 130 -14.11 17.27 -0.52
N THR A 131 -15.11 16.41 -0.39
CA THR A 131 -15.07 15.26 0.53
C THR A 131 -13.94 14.29 0.18
N LYS A 132 -13.38 14.35 -1.03
CA LYS A 132 -12.32 13.45 -1.50
C LYS A 132 -10.95 14.12 -1.42
N LEU A 133 -10.01 13.50 -0.70
CA LEU A 133 -8.63 13.96 -0.52
C LEU A 133 -7.67 13.04 -1.28
N SER A 134 -7.12 13.50 -2.41
CA SER A 134 -6.26 12.69 -3.30
C SER A 134 -4.76 12.98 -3.21
N ASN A 135 -4.37 14.06 -2.53
CA ASN A 135 -2.98 14.47 -2.32
C ASN A 135 -2.59 14.28 -0.84
N VAL A 136 -2.59 13.02 -0.38
CA VAL A 136 -2.40 12.66 1.04
C VAL A 136 -1.53 11.42 1.26
N TRP A 137 -0.81 10.97 0.24
CA TRP A 137 -0.18 9.64 0.19
C TRP A 137 1.36 9.65 0.18
N PRO A 138 2.03 9.94 1.32
CA PRO A 138 3.45 9.73 1.45
C PRO A 138 3.78 8.24 1.67
N THR A 139 5.02 7.87 1.35
CA THR A 139 5.58 6.55 1.73
C THR A 139 6.78 6.71 2.65
N TYR A 140 6.98 5.73 3.53
CA TYR A 140 8.22 5.54 4.28
C TYR A 140 8.74 4.12 4.04
N GLY A 141 9.77 3.99 3.19
CA GLY A 141 10.14 2.70 2.63
C GLY A 141 8.96 2.09 1.86
N GLY A 142 8.60 0.85 2.18
CA GLY A 142 7.45 0.17 1.60
C GLY A 142 6.11 0.42 2.32
N TYR A 143 6.06 1.30 3.33
CA TYR A 143 4.84 1.58 4.09
C TYR A 143 4.12 2.80 3.54
N VAL A 144 2.79 2.70 3.44
CA VAL A 144 1.90 3.80 3.08
C VAL A 144 1.49 4.56 4.33
N LEU A 145 1.62 5.88 4.28
CA LEU A 145 1.23 6.80 5.33
C LEU A 145 0.09 7.71 4.84
N ILE A 146 -0.51 8.45 5.77
CA ILE A 146 -1.57 9.44 5.50
C ILE A 146 -1.15 10.78 6.10
N THR A 147 -1.27 11.88 5.36
CA THR A 147 -0.96 13.24 5.89
C THR A 147 -2.06 13.80 6.79
N VAL A 148 -3.27 13.26 6.72
CA VAL A 148 -4.38 13.56 7.63
C VAL A 148 -4.02 13.09 9.04
N SER A 149 -4.01 14.02 10.00
CA SER A 149 -3.65 13.72 11.39
C SER A 149 -4.59 12.69 12.01
N GLY A 150 -4.00 11.70 12.69
CA GLY A 150 -4.73 10.62 13.36
C GLY A 150 -5.36 9.58 12.41
N ALA A 151 -5.21 9.73 11.09
CA ALA A 151 -5.82 8.84 10.13
C ALA A 151 -5.14 7.47 10.10
N ASN A 152 -5.96 6.41 10.14
CA ASN A 152 -5.55 5.01 10.03
C ASN A 152 -6.42 4.28 9.00
N PHE A 153 -5.92 3.15 8.48
CA PHE A 153 -6.68 2.28 7.59
C PHE A 153 -7.35 1.14 8.34
N TYR A 154 -8.49 0.73 7.82
CA TYR A 154 -9.31 -0.33 8.36
C TYR A 154 -9.84 -1.20 7.22
N ALA A 155 -9.94 -2.50 7.47
CA ALA A 155 -10.63 -3.43 6.60
C ALA A 155 -11.96 -3.83 7.25
N ARG A 156 -13.08 -3.65 6.55
CA ARG A 156 -14.38 -4.14 7.01
C ARG A 156 -14.76 -5.38 6.20
N PRO A 157 -15.00 -6.53 6.86
CA PRO A 157 -15.50 -7.72 6.17
C PRO A 157 -16.80 -7.43 5.44
N THR A 158 -16.96 -7.97 4.25
CA THR A 158 -18.23 -7.95 3.51
C THR A 158 -19.03 -9.24 3.78
N ALA A 159 -20.16 -9.42 3.09
CA ALA A 159 -20.89 -10.68 3.13
C ALA A 159 -20.13 -11.85 2.43
N THR A 160 -19.10 -11.55 1.66
CA THR A 160 -18.28 -12.54 0.94
C THR A 160 -17.00 -12.82 1.74
N ASP A 161 -16.74 -14.09 2.09
CA ASP A 161 -15.50 -14.48 2.77
C ASP A 161 -14.28 -14.11 1.91
N GLY A 162 -13.24 -13.60 2.57
CA GLY A 162 -12.03 -13.13 1.91
C GLY A 162 -12.16 -11.77 1.21
N LEU A 163 -13.32 -11.11 1.22
CA LEU A 163 -13.52 -9.77 0.64
C LEU A 163 -13.79 -8.72 1.72
N TYR A 164 -13.03 -7.64 1.68
CA TYR A 164 -13.11 -6.54 2.65
C TYR A 164 -13.13 -5.19 1.95
N SER A 165 -13.94 -4.27 2.46
CA SER A 165 -13.86 -2.86 2.04
C SER A 165 -12.72 -2.15 2.77
N LEU A 166 -11.89 -1.44 2.01
CA LEU A 166 -10.81 -0.63 2.56
C LEU A 166 -11.35 0.74 2.95
N LEU A 167 -11.27 1.03 4.24
CA LEU A 167 -11.79 2.22 4.87
C LEU A 167 -10.66 3.00 5.54
N TRP A 168 -10.95 4.24 5.92
CA TRP A 168 -10.05 5.06 6.71
C TRP A 168 -10.82 5.82 7.79
N SER A 169 -10.13 6.25 8.84
CA SER A 169 -10.71 7.18 9.82
C SER A 169 -9.62 7.88 10.62
N SER A 170 -9.85 9.14 10.99
CA SER A 170 -9.05 9.86 11.98
C SER A 170 -9.45 9.58 13.43
N SER A 171 -10.51 8.80 13.63
CA SER A 171 -10.98 8.33 14.94
C SER A 171 -11.20 6.82 14.92
N ALA A 172 -10.44 6.09 15.74
CA ALA A 172 -10.59 4.64 15.84
C ALA A 172 -11.97 4.23 16.38
N GLU A 173 -12.58 5.05 17.25
CA GLU A 173 -13.89 4.80 17.82
C GLU A 173 -15.02 4.87 16.77
N ALA A 174 -14.79 5.56 15.65
CA ALA A 174 -15.75 5.63 14.55
C ALA A 174 -15.80 4.34 13.71
N MET A 175 -14.88 3.40 13.93
CA MET A 175 -14.67 2.22 13.08
C MET A 175 -14.98 0.92 13.81
N THR A 176 -16.27 0.66 14.08
CA THR A 176 -16.72 -0.63 14.64
C THR A 176 -16.69 -1.75 13.59
N ASP A 177 -16.53 -2.99 14.06
CA ASP A 177 -16.54 -4.19 13.22
C ASP A 177 -15.51 -4.15 12.08
N THR A 178 -14.35 -3.55 12.36
CA THR A 178 -13.25 -3.45 11.41
C THR A 178 -11.95 -4.00 11.97
N ILE A 179 -11.06 -4.37 11.06
CA ILE A 179 -9.71 -4.84 11.35
C ILE A 179 -8.76 -3.68 11.03
N PRO A 180 -7.95 -3.18 11.98
CA PRO A 180 -6.94 -2.18 11.66
C PRO A 180 -5.89 -2.81 10.72
N VAL A 181 -5.56 -2.09 9.65
CA VAL A 181 -4.59 -2.55 8.65
C VAL A 181 -3.53 -1.50 8.34
N VAL A 182 -2.39 -1.98 7.87
CA VAL A 182 -1.31 -1.19 7.31
C VAL A 182 -1.22 -1.52 5.83
N LEU A 183 -1.14 -0.50 4.98
CA LEU A 183 -0.92 -0.69 3.55
C LEU A 183 0.58 -0.65 3.25
N ARG A 184 1.02 -1.54 2.37
CA ARG A 184 2.41 -1.61 1.91
C ARG A 184 2.49 -1.75 0.40
N THR A 185 3.57 -1.25 -0.18
CA THR A 185 3.89 -1.39 -1.62
C THR A 185 4.66 -2.69 -1.92
N ALA A 186 5.00 -3.45 -0.88
CA ALA A 186 5.71 -4.73 -0.98
C ALA A 186 4.72 -5.89 -0.84
N GLU A 187 4.82 -6.84 -1.78
CA GLU A 187 4.11 -8.13 -1.73
C GLU A 187 4.57 -8.93 -0.49
N PRO A 188 3.69 -9.75 0.11
CA PRO A 188 4.10 -10.64 1.20
C PRO A 188 5.26 -11.53 0.78
N ALA A 189 6.25 -11.68 1.66
CA ALA A 189 7.35 -12.60 1.44
C ALA A 189 6.82 -14.04 1.47
N THR A 190 7.15 -14.83 0.44
CA THR A 190 6.76 -16.24 0.31
C THR A 190 7.74 -17.21 0.98
N GLU A 191 8.68 -16.72 1.80
CA GLU A 191 9.66 -17.57 2.48
C GLU A 191 8.99 -18.37 3.62
N SER A 192 8.52 -19.57 3.31
CA SER A 192 8.28 -20.62 4.29
C SER A 192 9.63 -21.07 4.85
N VAL A 193 10.16 -20.35 5.83
CA VAL A 193 11.39 -20.76 6.54
C VAL A 193 11.04 -21.82 7.58
N LEU A 194 10.66 -23.00 7.11
CA LEU A 194 10.61 -24.24 7.88
C LEU A 194 11.08 -25.36 6.93
N ASN A 195 12.40 -25.56 6.89
CA ASN A 195 12.99 -26.84 6.48
C ASN A 195 13.25 -27.67 7.74
#